data_AF-A0A3N0GQG3-F1
#
_entry.id   AF-A0A3N0GQG3-F1
#
_cell.length_a   1.000
_cell.length_b   1.000
_cell.length_c   1.000
_cell.angle_alpha   90.00
_cell.angle_beta   90.00
_cell.angle_gamma   90.00
#
_symmetry.space_group_name_H-M   'P 1'
#
loop_
_entity.id
_entity.type
_entity.pdbx_description
1 polymer ?
#
loop_
_entity_poly.entity_id
_entity_poly.type
_entity_poly.pdbx_seq_one_letter_code
_entity_poly.pdbx_strand_id
1 'polypeptide(L)'
;MSWNEEWAAAATCKQSRPDELFVRGAEQHKAKVVCAGCPVRAECLAEALDNRIEWGVWGGMTERERRAVLRKRPNVTSWRALLAAAKEAHLGTSSVTA
;
A
#
# COMPACT_ATOMS: atom_id res chain seq x y z
N MET A 1 -14.06 -1.79 10.90
CA MET A 1 -14.21 -2.06 9.46
C MET A 1 -13.07 -2.96 9.02
N SER A 2 -13.43 -4.15 8.59
CA SER A 2 -12.57 -5.22 8.11
C SER A 2 -11.77 -4.82 6.87
N TRP A 3 -10.82 -5.68 6.49
CA TRP A 3 -10.14 -5.67 5.20
C TRP A 3 -11.10 -5.41 4.03
N ASN A 4 -10.74 -4.51 3.11
CA ASN A 4 -11.55 -4.24 1.91
C ASN A 4 -11.11 -5.14 0.75
N GLU A 5 -11.94 -6.12 0.36
CA GLU A 5 -11.67 -6.98 -0.80
C GLU A 5 -11.76 -6.21 -2.13
N GLU A 6 -12.60 -5.17 -2.19
CA GLU A 6 -12.78 -4.30 -3.35
C GLU A 6 -11.83 -3.09 -3.31
N TRP A 7 -10.65 -3.27 -2.73
CA TRP A 7 -9.70 -2.17 -2.48
C TRP A 7 -9.37 -1.39 -3.75
N ALA A 8 -9.23 -2.06 -4.90
CA ALA A 8 -8.89 -1.41 -6.16
C ALA A 8 -9.95 -0.38 -6.59
N ALA A 9 -11.23 -0.69 -6.36
CA ALA A 9 -12.33 0.21 -6.68
C ALA A 9 -12.37 1.43 -5.73
N ALA A 10 -11.90 1.28 -4.49
CA ALA A 10 -11.82 2.34 -3.49
C ALA A 10 -10.50 3.13 -3.53
N ALA A 11 -9.56 2.79 -4.43
CA ALA A 11 -8.27 3.46 -4.53
C ALA A 11 -8.41 4.88 -5.11
N THR A 12 -7.93 5.89 -4.37
CA THR A 12 -7.99 7.30 -4.77
C THR A 12 -7.24 7.57 -6.06
N CYS A 13 -6.10 6.89 -6.28
CA CYS A 13 -5.27 7.06 -7.47
C CYS A 13 -6.00 6.70 -8.77
N LYS A 14 -7.11 5.94 -8.75
CA LYS A 14 -7.89 5.67 -9.96
C LYS A 14 -8.46 6.94 -10.63
N GLN A 15 -8.52 8.05 -9.87
CA GLN A 15 -8.98 9.35 -10.35
C GLN A 15 -7.85 10.18 -10.97
N SER A 16 -6.59 9.79 -10.76
CA SER A 16 -5.42 10.43 -11.35
C SER A 16 -5.21 9.96 -12.79
N ARG A 17 -4.51 10.76 -13.60
CA ARG A 17 -4.24 10.41 -14.99
C ARG A 17 -3.13 9.33 -15.06
N PRO A 18 -3.17 8.40 -16.03
CA PRO A 18 -2.17 7.33 -16.12
C PRO A 18 -0.71 7.82 -16.23
N ASP A 19 -0.49 8.91 -16.96
CA ASP A 19 0.82 9.55 -17.13
C ASP A 19 1.43 10.06 -15.81
N GLU A 20 0.61 10.37 -14.81
CA GLU A 20 1.06 10.80 -13.48
C GLU A 20 1.44 9.62 -12.57
N LEU A 21 0.86 8.43 -12.81
CA LEU A 21 1.02 7.26 -11.96
C LEU A 21 2.12 6.30 -12.47
N PHE A 22 2.27 6.17 -13.79
CA PHE A 22 3.21 5.23 -14.42
C PHE A 22 4.56 5.88 -14.75
N VAL A 23 5.13 6.57 -13.78
CA VAL A 23 6.40 7.31 -13.91
C VAL A 23 7.61 6.51 -13.40
N ARG A 24 8.81 6.90 -13.83
CA ARG A 24 10.09 6.26 -13.46
C ARG A 24 10.98 7.21 -12.66
N GLY A 25 11.93 6.66 -11.90
CA GLY A 25 12.96 7.44 -11.22
C GLY A 25 12.39 8.42 -10.19
N ALA A 26 12.91 9.66 -10.18
CA ALA A 26 12.55 10.69 -9.21
C ALA A 26 11.05 11.02 -9.20
N GLU A 27 10.39 10.95 -10.35
CA GLU A 27 8.98 11.27 -10.53
C GLU A 27 8.03 10.35 -9.74
N GLN A 28 8.49 9.15 -9.34
CA GLN A 28 7.72 8.26 -8.47
C GLN A 28 7.40 8.90 -7.11
N HIS A 29 8.14 9.93 -6.67
CA HIS A 29 7.80 10.68 -5.47
C HIS A 29 6.46 11.41 -5.59
N LYS A 30 6.11 11.92 -6.78
CA LYS A 30 4.82 12.58 -7.03
C LYS A 30 3.67 11.58 -6.90
N ALA A 31 3.83 10.38 -7.47
CA ALA A 31 2.86 9.29 -7.32
C ALA A 31 2.70 8.85 -5.85
N LYS A 32 3.77 8.89 -5.04
CA LYS A 32 3.67 8.58 -3.59
C LYS A 32 2.79 9.58 -2.83
N VAL A 33 2.77 10.86 -3.23
CA VAL A 33 1.93 11.88 -2.59
C VAL A 33 0.45 11.54 -2.75
N VAL A 34 0.05 11.08 -3.95
CA VAL A 34 -1.33 10.62 -4.21
C VAL A 34 -1.73 9.48 -3.26
N CYS A 35 -0.79 8.60 -2.93
CA CYS A 35 -1.06 7.51 -2.00
C CYS A 35 -1.25 7.95 -0.55
N ALA A 36 -0.77 9.12 -0.11
CA ALA A 36 -0.65 9.46 1.31
C ALA A 36 -1.98 9.40 2.09
N GLY A 37 -3.07 9.88 1.47
CA GLY A 37 -4.42 9.90 2.05
C GLY A 37 -5.33 8.78 1.57
N CYS A 38 -4.81 7.79 0.85
CA CYS A 38 -5.66 6.75 0.26
C CYS A 38 -6.20 5.79 1.35
N PRO A 39 -7.51 5.48 1.41
CA PRO A 39 -8.09 4.67 2.48
C PRO A 39 -7.69 3.18 2.42
N VAL A 40 -7.17 2.74 1.27
CA VAL A 40 -6.86 1.34 0.96
C VAL A 40 -5.35 1.09 0.77
N ARG A 41 -4.51 1.92 1.39
CA ARG A 41 -3.04 1.79 1.28
C ARG A 41 -2.53 0.43 1.76
N ALA A 42 -3.10 -0.11 2.84
CA ALA A 42 -2.67 -1.37 3.42
C ALA A 42 -2.99 -2.54 2.47
N GLU A 43 -4.21 -2.56 1.93
CA GLU A 43 -4.66 -3.55 0.95
C GLU A 43 -3.83 -3.50 -0.33
N CYS A 44 -3.65 -2.31 -0.90
CA CYS A 44 -2.82 -2.08 -2.09
C CYS A 44 -1.36 -2.50 -1.86
N LEU A 45 -0.79 -2.24 -0.68
CA LEU A 45 0.58 -2.63 -0.36
C LEU A 45 0.72 -4.14 -0.19
N ALA A 46 -0.23 -4.79 0.48
CA ALA A 46 -0.23 -6.23 0.68
C ALA A 46 -0.22 -6.97 -0.67
N GLU A 47 -1.10 -6.56 -1.59
CA GLU A 47 -1.16 -7.14 -2.94
C GLU A 47 0.21 -7.08 -3.63
N ALA A 48 0.88 -5.93 -3.56
CA ALA A 48 2.17 -5.74 -4.22
C ALA A 48 3.30 -6.55 -3.58
N LEU A 49 3.24 -6.79 -2.26
CA LEU A 49 4.26 -7.55 -1.54
C LEU A 49 4.04 -9.06 -1.68
N ASP A 50 2.80 -9.54 -1.55
CA ASP A 50 2.43 -10.95 -1.69
C ASP A 50 2.71 -11.45 -3.13
N ASN A 51 2.32 -10.66 -4.14
CA ASN A 51 2.56 -11.01 -5.54
C ASN A 51 3.93 -10.57 -6.09
N ARG A 52 4.79 -9.99 -5.24
CA ARG A 52 6.12 -9.49 -5.62
C ARG A 52 6.11 -8.60 -6.86
N ILE A 53 5.14 -7.69 -6.94
CA ILE A 53 4.99 -6.79 -8.09
C ILE A 53 6.24 -5.91 -8.22
N GLU A 54 6.90 -5.95 -9.38
CA GLU A 54 8.24 -5.37 -9.60
C GLU A 54 8.24 -3.96 -10.22
N TRP A 55 7.08 -3.33 -10.36
CA TRP A 55 6.96 -2.02 -11.00
C TRP A 55 5.95 -1.11 -10.30
N GLY A 56 6.05 0.19 -10.58
CA GLY A 56 5.13 1.22 -10.10
C GLY A 56 5.17 1.49 -8.59
N VAL A 57 4.33 2.45 -8.18
CA VAL A 57 4.11 2.82 -6.77
C VAL A 57 2.85 2.11 -6.26
N TRP A 58 2.99 1.40 -5.14
CA TRP A 58 1.91 0.62 -4.53
C TRP A 58 1.85 0.91 -3.04
N GLY A 59 0.67 1.24 -2.51
CA GLY A 59 0.49 1.60 -1.10
C GLY A 59 1.37 2.77 -0.61
N GLY A 60 1.87 3.60 -1.53
CA GLY A 60 2.83 4.67 -1.23
C GLY A 60 4.29 4.20 -1.15
N MET A 61 4.63 3.04 -1.68
CA MET A 61 6.00 2.54 -1.77
C MET A 61 6.43 2.33 -3.22
N THR A 62 7.63 2.80 -3.55
CA THR A 62 8.34 2.44 -4.79
C THR A 62 8.74 0.97 -4.78
N GLU A 63 9.03 0.43 -5.96
CA GLU A 63 9.61 -0.91 -6.12
C GLU A 63 10.85 -1.12 -5.23
N ARG A 64 11.78 -0.16 -5.23
CA ARG A 64 13.03 -0.25 -4.44
C ARG A 64 12.74 -0.38 -2.95
N GLU A 65 11.76 0.37 -2.44
CA GLU A 65 11.34 0.33 -1.05
C GLU A 65 10.66 -1.02 -0.71
N ARG A 66 9.79 -1.52 -1.59
CA ARG A 66 9.16 -2.85 -1.42
C ARG A 66 10.21 -3.97 -1.40
N ARG A 67 11.18 -3.94 -2.31
CA ARG A 67 12.31 -4.90 -2.31
C ARG A 67 13.10 -4.85 -0.99
N ALA A 68 13.29 -3.67 -0.42
CA ALA A 68 13.95 -3.54 0.89
C ALA A 68 13.12 -4.16 2.02
N VAL A 69 11.80 -4.00 1.99
CA VAL A 69 10.88 -4.63 2.95
C VAL A 69 10.91 -6.15 2.86
N LEU A 70 10.82 -6.72 1.64
CA LEU A 70 10.87 -8.17 1.42
C LEU A 70 12.20 -8.77 1.92
N ARG A 71 13.34 -8.08 1.69
CA ARG A 71 14.65 -8.52 2.22
C ARG A 71 14.74 -8.47 3.75
N LYS A 72 14.13 -7.47 4.38
CA LYS A 72 14.14 -7.31 5.85
C LYS A 72 13.23 -8.30 6.56
N ARG A 73 12.21 -8.83 5.88
CA ARG A 73 11.21 -9.74 6.45
C ARG A 73 11.07 -11.01 5.60
N PRO A 74 12.11 -11.85 5.51
CA PRO A 74 12.10 -13.04 4.65
C PRO A 74 11.10 -14.11 5.12
N ASN A 75 10.70 -14.08 6.40
CA ASN A 75 9.82 -15.09 7.01
C ASN A 75 8.33 -14.74 6.92
N VAL A 76 7.96 -13.59 6.34
CA VAL A 76 6.55 -13.22 6.18
C VAL A 76 5.99 -13.94 4.95
N THR A 77 5.02 -14.82 5.18
CA THR A 77 4.37 -15.63 4.14
C THR A 77 3.05 -15.04 3.64
N SER A 78 2.43 -14.13 4.42
CA SER A 78 1.24 -13.39 4.02
C SER A 78 1.32 -11.96 4.54
N TRP A 79 1.58 -11.03 3.63
CA TRP A 79 1.56 -9.59 3.89
C TRP A 79 0.15 -9.10 4.14
N ARG A 80 -0.84 -9.67 3.45
CA ARG A 80 -2.24 -9.46 3.75
C ARG A 80 -2.58 -9.71 5.21
N ALA A 81 -2.26 -10.88 5.77
CA ALA A 81 -2.56 -11.20 7.17
C ALA A 81 -1.84 -10.25 8.15
N LEU A 82 -0.54 -9.99 7.89
CA LEU A 82 0.27 -9.10 8.72
C LEU A 82 -0.28 -7.67 8.75
N LEU A 83 -0.61 -7.12 7.57
CA LEU A 83 -1.09 -5.74 7.46
C LEU A 83 -2.55 -5.60 7.89
N ALA A 84 -3.39 -6.64 7.74
CA ALA A 84 -4.74 -6.67 8.28
C ALA A 84 -4.73 -6.53 9.80
N ALA A 85 -3.94 -7.36 10.49
CA ALA A 85 -3.79 -7.28 11.94
C ALA A 85 -3.26 -5.91 12.41
N ALA A 86 -2.29 -5.35 11.69
CA ALA A 86 -1.77 -4.01 12.00
C ALA A 86 -2.83 -2.90 11.81
N LYS A 87 -3.66 -2.99 10.77
CA LYS A 87 -4.76 -2.05 10.50
C LYS A 87 -5.83 -2.12 11.58
N GLU A 88 -6.22 -3.32 12.00
CA GLU A 88 -7.18 -3.54 13.09
C GLU A 88 -6.67 -2.96 14.42
N ALA A 89 -5.39 -3.22 14.76
CA ALA A 89 -4.77 -2.64 15.94
C ALA A 89 -4.79 -1.11 15.93
N HIS A 90 -4.48 -0.48 14.79
CA HIS A 90 -4.50 0.99 14.65
C HIS A 90 -5.91 1.58 14.78
N LEU A 91 -6.92 0.91 14.22
CA LEU A 91 -8.33 1.31 14.35
C LEU A 91 -8.80 1.17 15.80
N GLY A 92 -8.40 0.10 16.48
CA GLY A 92 -8.69 -0.12 17.90
C GLY A 92 -8.05 0.94 18.79
N THR A 93 -6.80 1.35 18.53
CA THR A 93 -6.13 2.42 19.28
C THR A 93 -6.77 3.79 19.04
N SER A 94 -7.18 4.09 17.79
CA SER A 94 -7.80 5.37 17.45
C SER A 94 -9.18 5.57 18.12
N SER A 95 -9.86 4.47 18.46
CA SER A 95 -11.20 4.49 19.08
C SER A 95 -11.19 4.72 20.59
N VAL A 96 -10.04 4.63 21.28
CA VAL A 96 -9.96 4.72 22.75
C VAL A 96 -9.75 6.16 23.24
N THR A 97 -9.50 7.12 22.34
CA THR A 97 -9.20 8.53 22.65
C THR A 97 -10.36 9.51 22.39
N ALA A 98 -11.60 9.02 22.27
CA ALA A 98 -12.79 9.86 22.13
C ALA A 98 -13.61 9.89 23.43
#